data_AF-A0AAU7T255-F1
#
_entry.id   AF-A0AAU7T255-F1
#
_cell.length_a   1.000
_cell.length_b   1.000
_cell.length_c   1.000
_cell.angle_alpha   90.00
_cell.angle_beta   90.00
_cell.angle_gamma   90.00
#
_symmetry.space_group_name_H-M   'P 1'
#
loop_
_entity.id
_entity.type
_entity.pdbx_description
1 polymer ?
#
loop_
_entity_poly.entity_id
_entity_poly.type
_entity_poly.pdbx_seq_one_letter_code
_entity_poly.pdbx_strand_id
1 'polypeptide(L)'
;MGPWEQRPIYKANVQTFITLRQVSPKIPLDILRRLTDYFPDATSIFSLDPSFEPDRENVPDEFKDIPVDSNNARIFKELQLCNRHGLVAPVDAEHMYYAAIKSTGCRLTALGAHYRKLAEMKRI
;
A
#
# COMPACT_ATOMS: atom_id res chain seq x y z
N MET A 1 8.53 44.08 -18.10
CA MET A 1 8.04 42.76 -17.62
C MET A 1 9.17 42.09 -16.88
N GLY A 2 9.05 41.92 -15.56
CA GLY A 2 10.11 41.40 -14.69
C GLY A 2 10.03 39.88 -14.50
N PRO A 3 11.15 39.20 -14.21
CA PRO A 3 11.25 37.74 -14.18
C PRO A 3 10.56 37.15 -12.94
N TRP A 4 9.40 36.54 -13.17
CA TRP A 4 8.49 36.01 -12.13
C TRP A 4 8.74 34.51 -11.81
N GLU A 5 10.01 34.10 -11.79
CA GLU A 5 10.42 32.71 -11.48
C GLU A 5 11.68 32.61 -10.60
N GLN A 6 12.13 33.70 -9.97
CA GLN A 6 13.23 33.57 -9.01
C GLN A 6 12.75 32.92 -7.70
N ARG A 7 13.21 31.69 -7.46
CA ARG A 7 13.16 31.09 -6.12
C ARG A 7 14.20 31.81 -5.25
N PRO A 8 13.83 32.31 -4.05
CA PRO A 8 14.80 32.80 -3.08
C PRO A 8 15.85 31.71 -2.82
N ILE A 9 17.12 32.01 -3.08
CA ILE A 9 18.22 31.06 -2.87
C ILE A 9 18.67 31.19 -1.42
N TYR A 10 18.22 30.27 -0.56
CA TYR A 10 18.79 30.12 0.78
C TYR A 10 20.08 29.30 0.70
N LYS A 11 21.24 29.96 0.83
CA LYS A 11 22.54 29.31 0.94
C LYS A 11 22.84 29.03 2.42
N ALA A 12 22.62 27.79 2.85
CA ALA A 12 23.15 27.29 4.12
C ALA A 12 24.37 26.40 3.85
N ASN A 13 25.49 26.69 4.52
CA ASN A 13 26.62 25.79 4.61
C ASN A 13 26.29 24.66 5.59
N VAL A 14 25.66 23.60 5.10
CA VAL A 14 25.33 22.42 5.91
C VAL A 14 26.56 21.50 5.94
N GLN A 15 27.30 21.48 7.05
CA GLN A 15 28.53 20.68 7.17
C GLN A 15 28.27 19.19 7.38
N THR A 16 27.15 18.78 7.99
CA THR A 16 26.81 17.35 8.13
C THR A 16 25.33 17.16 8.45
N PHE A 17 24.67 16.21 7.79
CA PHE A 17 23.34 15.76 8.20
C PHE A 17 23.48 14.83 9.41
N ILE A 18 23.01 15.28 10.57
CA ILE A 18 22.98 14.46 11.78
C ILE A 18 21.58 13.88 11.91
N THR A 19 21.47 12.56 11.87
CA THR A 19 20.21 11.88 12.08
C THR A 19 19.93 11.78 13.58
N LEU A 20 18.98 12.58 14.07
CA LEU A 20 18.69 12.68 15.51
C LEU A 20 17.94 11.45 16.08
N ARG A 21 17.18 10.73 15.24
CA ARG A 21 16.48 9.49 15.61
C ARG A 21 16.18 8.67 14.36
N GLN A 22 16.53 7.39 14.38
CA GLN A 22 16.03 6.40 13.42
C GLN A 22 14.97 5.55 14.11
N VAL A 23 13.80 5.44 13.48
CA VAL A 23 12.73 4.55 13.95
C VAL A 23 12.51 3.46 12.91
N SER A 24 12.29 2.24 13.38
CA SER A 24 11.92 1.14 12.49
C SER A 24 10.60 1.48 11.78
N PRO A 25 10.54 1.44 10.44
CA PRO A 25 9.33 1.75 9.73
C PRO A 25 8.27 0.69 10.04
N LYS A 26 7.02 1.12 10.25
CA LYS A 26 5.90 0.20 10.55
C LYS A 26 5.57 -0.73 9.38
N ILE A 27 5.85 -0.28 8.15
CA ILE A 27 5.77 -1.08 6.93
C ILE A 27 7.19 -1.16 6.33
N PRO A 28 7.73 -2.37 6.08
CA PRO A 28 8.98 -2.56 5.36
C PRO A 28 9.02 -1.82 4.02
N LEU A 29 10.19 -1.25 3.68
CA LEU A 29 10.39 -0.53 2.42
C LEU A 29 10.08 -1.39 1.20
N ASP A 30 10.42 -2.68 1.22
CA ASP A 30 10.13 -3.58 0.10
C ASP A 30 8.62 -3.76 -0.15
N ILE A 31 7.79 -3.70 0.88
CA ILE A 31 6.31 -3.71 0.72
C ILE A 31 5.83 -2.38 0.15
N LEU A 32 6.38 -1.25 0.63
CA LEU A 32 6.03 0.07 0.09
C LEU A 32 6.40 0.21 -1.38
N ARG A 33 7.55 -0.36 -1.79
CA ARG A 33 7.98 -0.41 -3.19
C ARG A 33 7.01 -1.21 -4.06
N ARG A 34 6.50 -2.33 -3.55
CA ARG A 34 5.51 -3.18 -4.24
C ARG A 34 4.14 -2.53 -4.41
N LEU A 35 3.85 -1.38 -3.78
CA LEU A 35 2.60 -0.65 -4.02
C LEU A 35 2.40 -0.29 -5.49
N THR A 36 3.48 -0.04 -6.24
CA THR A 36 3.38 0.23 -7.70
C THR A 36 2.98 -1.00 -8.50
N ASP A 37 3.28 -2.21 -7.98
CA ASP A 37 2.93 -3.47 -8.64
C ASP A 37 1.45 -3.81 -8.39
N TYR A 38 0.95 -3.50 -7.19
CA TYR A 38 -0.46 -3.73 -6.82
C TYR A 38 -1.40 -2.67 -7.38
N PHE A 39 -0.94 -1.42 -7.46
CA PHE A 39 -1.76 -0.29 -7.88
C PHE A 39 -1.07 0.41 -9.05
N PRO A 40 -1.43 0.11 -10.31
CA PRO A 40 -0.85 0.75 -11.48
C PRO A 40 -1.00 2.27 -11.50
N ASP A 41 -2.03 2.81 -10.85
CA ASP A 41 -2.27 4.24 -10.66
C ASP A 41 -2.91 4.50 -9.27
N ALA A 42 -3.08 5.78 -8.90
CA ALA A 42 -3.61 6.15 -7.58
C ALA A 42 -5.12 5.85 -7.40
N THR A 43 -5.84 5.61 -8.50
CA THR A 43 -7.28 5.32 -8.54
C THR A 43 -7.58 3.85 -8.78
N SER A 44 -6.56 3.01 -9.04
CA SER A 44 -6.73 1.59 -9.28
C SER A 44 -7.38 0.88 -8.09
N ILE A 45 -8.23 -0.09 -8.38
CA ILE A 45 -8.74 -1.07 -7.42
C ILE A 45 -7.98 -2.36 -7.65
N PHE A 46 -7.34 -2.86 -6.60
CA PHE A 46 -6.77 -4.21 -6.58
C PHE A 46 -7.89 -5.19 -6.25
N SER A 47 -8.29 -6.00 -7.22
CA SER A 47 -9.33 -7.01 -7.05
C SER A 47 -8.92 -8.05 -6.01
N LEU A 48 -9.84 -8.35 -5.10
CA LEU A 48 -9.69 -9.42 -4.12
C LEU A 48 -10.82 -10.41 -4.38
N ASP A 49 -10.58 -11.67 -4.04
CA ASP A 49 -11.55 -12.76 -4.11
C ASP A 49 -11.29 -13.75 -2.96
N PRO A 50 -12.15 -14.75 -2.71
CA PRO A 50 -11.99 -15.67 -1.59
C PRO A 50 -10.68 -16.48 -1.58
N SER A 51 -9.97 -16.60 -2.70
CA SER A 51 -8.66 -17.28 -2.74
C SER A 51 -7.60 -16.56 -1.91
N PHE A 52 -7.75 -15.26 -1.62
CA PHE A 52 -6.80 -14.47 -0.84
C PHE A 52 -6.80 -14.77 0.66
N GLU A 53 -7.89 -15.33 1.23
CA GLU A 53 -7.99 -15.61 2.66
C GLU A 53 -7.29 -16.92 3.04
N PRO A 54 -6.05 -16.95 3.54
CA PRO A 54 -5.29 -18.19 3.71
C PRO A 54 -5.96 -19.22 4.63
N ASP A 55 -6.77 -18.77 5.60
CA ASP A 55 -7.43 -19.66 6.54
C ASP A 55 -8.77 -20.16 5.98
N ARG A 56 -8.80 -21.42 5.55
CA ARG A 56 -9.99 -22.05 4.97
C ARG A 56 -11.12 -22.27 5.97
N GLU A 57 -10.87 -22.23 7.27
CA GLU A 57 -11.93 -22.29 8.28
C GLU A 57 -12.73 -20.98 8.34
N ASN A 58 -12.11 -19.86 7.96
CA ASN A 58 -12.75 -18.54 7.94
C ASN A 58 -13.51 -18.27 6.63
N VAL A 59 -13.46 -19.19 5.67
CA VAL A 59 -14.10 -19.04 4.36
C VAL A 59 -15.47 -19.75 4.38
N PRO A 60 -16.53 -19.14 3.82
CA PRO A 60 -17.84 -19.79 3.66
C PRO A 60 -17.75 -21.14 2.95
N ASP A 61 -18.64 -22.08 3.28
CA ASP A 61 -18.62 -23.45 2.73
C ASP A 61 -18.59 -23.50 1.20
N GLU A 62 -19.28 -22.56 0.53
CA GLU A 62 -19.33 -22.42 -0.92
C GLU A 62 -17.97 -22.11 -1.58
N PHE A 63 -16.98 -21.66 -0.82
CA PHE A 63 -15.65 -21.29 -1.29
C PHE A 63 -14.53 -22.18 -0.71
N LYS A 64 -14.87 -23.20 0.10
CA LYS A 64 -13.88 -24.08 0.73
C LYS A 64 -13.08 -24.92 -0.26
N ASP A 65 -13.67 -25.22 -1.42
CA ASP A 65 -13.01 -25.98 -2.49
C ASP A 65 -11.95 -25.16 -3.25
N ILE A 66 -11.92 -23.83 -3.05
CA ILE A 66 -10.91 -22.97 -3.67
C ILE A 66 -9.56 -23.24 -2.98
N PRO A 67 -8.52 -23.65 -3.72
CA PRO A 67 -7.21 -23.92 -3.13
C PRO A 67 -6.57 -22.63 -2.60
N VAL A 68 -5.74 -22.79 -1.55
CA VAL A 68 -4.93 -21.68 -1.03
C VAL A 68 -3.75 -21.46 -1.98
N ASP A 69 -3.73 -20.33 -2.68
CA ASP A 69 -2.57 -19.88 -3.43
C ASP A 69 -1.60 -19.13 -2.49
N SER A 70 -0.37 -19.64 -2.37
CA SER A 70 0.67 -19.05 -1.52
C SER A 70 1.03 -17.61 -1.91
N ASN A 71 0.94 -17.24 -3.19
CA ASN A 71 1.19 -15.90 -3.67
C ASN A 71 0.03 -14.97 -3.32
N ASN A 72 -1.23 -15.41 -3.45
CA ASN A 72 -2.38 -14.60 -3.03
C ASN A 72 -2.36 -14.37 -1.52
N ALA A 73 -2.09 -15.41 -0.72
CA ALA A 73 -1.94 -15.30 0.73
C ALA A 73 -0.82 -14.31 1.11
N ARG A 74 0.32 -14.35 0.42
CA ARG A 74 1.43 -13.39 0.63
C ARG A 74 0.98 -11.97 0.30
N ILE A 75 0.38 -11.74 -0.87
CA ILE A 75 -0.08 -10.42 -1.30
C ILE A 75 -1.13 -9.89 -0.32
N PHE A 76 -2.09 -10.73 0.10
CA PHE A 76 -3.13 -10.34 1.05
C PHE A 76 -2.54 -9.89 2.38
N LYS A 77 -1.57 -10.64 2.91
CA LYS A 77 -0.86 -10.27 4.14
C LYS A 77 -0.19 -8.90 4.05
N GLU A 78 0.41 -8.59 2.91
CA GLU A 78 1.02 -7.28 2.66
C GLU A 78 -0.03 -6.17 2.57
N LEU A 79 -1.13 -6.39 1.84
CA LEU A 79 -2.24 -5.44 1.73
C LEU A 79 -2.94 -5.21 3.07
N GLN A 80 -3.11 -6.25 3.89
CA GLN A 80 -3.64 -6.14 5.25
C GLN A 80 -2.72 -5.33 6.17
N LEU A 81 -1.39 -5.50 6.05
CA LEU A 81 -0.42 -4.68 6.78
C LEU A 81 -0.53 -3.20 6.35
N CYS A 82 -0.63 -2.94 5.06
CA CYS A 82 -0.86 -1.60 4.52
C CYS A 82 -2.20 -1.01 5.03
N ASN A 83 -3.27 -1.81 5.09
CA ASN A 83 -4.57 -1.39 5.62
C ASN A 83 -4.51 -1.04 7.11
N ARG A 84 -3.85 -1.87 7.94
CA ARG A 84 -3.64 -1.61 9.38
C ARG A 84 -2.94 -0.27 9.65
N HIS A 85 -2.13 0.20 8.71
CA HIS A 85 -1.42 1.47 8.81
C HIS A 85 -2.01 2.58 7.92
N GLY A 86 -3.20 2.36 7.36
CA GLY A 86 -3.98 3.38 6.66
C GLY A 86 -3.50 3.72 5.25
N LEU A 87 -2.70 2.88 4.61
CA LEU A 87 -2.27 3.07 3.22
C LEU A 87 -3.28 2.50 2.22
N VAL A 88 -3.98 1.43 2.60
CA VAL A 88 -4.97 0.76 1.77
C VAL A 88 -6.30 0.74 2.50
N ALA A 89 -7.41 0.84 1.77
CA ALA A 89 -8.75 0.69 2.31
C ALA A 89 -9.55 -0.33 1.46
N PRO A 90 -10.40 -1.16 2.08
CA PRO A 90 -11.33 -2.01 1.35
C PRO A 90 -12.32 -1.16 0.53
N VAL A 91 -12.82 -1.71 -0.57
CA VAL A 91 -13.88 -1.15 -1.40
C VAL A 91 -15.19 -1.85 -1.04
N ASP A 92 -16.25 -1.08 -0.82
CA ASP A 92 -17.62 -1.57 -0.52
C ASP A 92 -17.71 -2.60 0.62
N ALA A 93 -16.75 -2.54 1.54
CA ALA A 93 -16.63 -3.42 2.69
C ALA A 93 -15.96 -2.70 3.87
N GLU A 94 -16.27 -3.14 5.09
CA GLU A 94 -15.71 -2.55 6.30
C GLU A 94 -14.28 -3.04 6.60
N HIS A 95 -13.98 -4.29 6.24
CA HIS A 95 -12.71 -4.95 6.52
C HIS A 95 -12.17 -5.64 5.27
N MET A 96 -10.84 -5.81 5.20
CA MET A 96 -10.16 -6.49 4.09
C MET A 96 -10.67 -7.92 3.87
N TYR A 97 -11.00 -8.64 4.94
CA TYR A 97 -11.62 -9.96 4.86
C TYR A 97 -12.93 -9.93 4.07
N TYR A 98 -13.86 -9.05 4.43
CA TYR A 98 -15.13 -8.91 3.72
C TYR A 98 -14.94 -8.48 2.27
N ALA A 99 -13.93 -7.67 1.99
CA ALA A 99 -13.61 -7.27 0.63
C ALA A 99 -13.20 -8.46 -0.24
N ALA A 100 -12.40 -9.39 0.32
CA ALA A 100 -12.00 -10.62 -0.35
C ALA A 100 -13.18 -11.59 -0.52
N ILE A 101 -13.93 -11.87 0.55
CA ILE A 101 -15.05 -12.83 0.49
C ILE A 101 -16.16 -12.36 -0.46
N LYS A 102 -16.42 -11.04 -0.54
CA LYS A 102 -17.42 -10.47 -1.46
C LYS A 102 -16.88 -10.19 -2.87
N SER A 103 -15.65 -10.59 -3.16
CA SER A 103 -14.99 -10.38 -4.46
C SER A 103 -14.99 -8.93 -4.94
N THR A 104 -14.74 -7.97 -4.03
CA THR A 104 -14.74 -6.53 -4.35
C THR A 104 -13.31 -6.07 -4.64
N GLY A 105 -12.56 -5.69 -3.62
CA GLY A 105 -11.17 -5.29 -3.75
C GLY A 105 -10.75 -4.28 -2.70
N CYS A 106 -9.57 -3.71 -2.91
CA CYS A 106 -9.05 -2.64 -2.08
C CYS A 106 -8.42 -1.55 -2.96
N ARG A 107 -8.28 -0.35 -2.39
CA ARG A 107 -7.72 0.81 -3.08
C ARG A 107 -6.76 1.57 -2.17
N LEU A 108 -5.92 2.40 -2.77
CA LEU A 108 -5.07 3.30 -2.01
C LEU A 108 -5.89 4.38 -1.32
N THR A 109 -5.48 4.73 -0.10
CA THR A 109 -5.89 5.98 0.55
C THR A 109 -5.04 7.13 0.01
N ALA A 110 -5.35 8.37 0.40
CA ALA A 110 -4.49 9.52 0.07
C ALA A 110 -3.03 9.33 0.57
N LEU A 111 -2.86 8.72 1.75
CA LEU A 111 -1.54 8.39 2.29
C LEU A 111 -0.87 7.28 1.48
N GLY A 112 -1.61 6.23 1.11
CA GLY A 112 -1.11 5.16 0.24
C GLY A 112 -0.66 5.67 -1.12
N ALA A 113 -1.43 6.54 -1.74
CA ALA A 113 -1.10 7.16 -3.03
C ALA A 113 0.19 8.00 -2.94
N HIS A 114 0.40 8.70 -1.82
CA HIS A 114 1.65 9.41 -1.57
C HIS A 114 2.86 8.44 -1.51
N TYR A 115 2.77 7.35 -0.75
CA TYR A 115 3.84 6.35 -0.68
C TYR A 115 4.07 5.64 -2.01
N ARG A 116 3.01 5.26 -2.74
CA ARG A 116 3.11 4.70 -4.10
C ARG A 116 3.91 5.64 -5.01
N LYS A 117 3.62 6.96 -4.98
CA LYS A 117 4.34 7.95 -5.77
C LYS A 117 5.82 8.06 -5.37
N LEU A 118 6.15 7.97 -4.09
CA LEU A 118 7.54 7.93 -3.65
C LEU A 118 8.28 6.69 -4.16
N ALA A 119 7.62 5.52 -4.13
CA ALA A 119 8.16 4.27 -4.66
C ALA A 119 8.39 4.36 -6.18
N GLU A 120 7.42 4.88 -6.93
CA GLU A 120 7.51 5.14 -8.37
C GLU A 120 8.68 6.07 -8.72
N MET A 121 8.91 7.10 -7.91
CA MET A 121 10.05 8.02 -8.05
C MET A 121 11.38 7.44 -7.54
N LYS A 122 11.42 6.19 -7.06
CA LYS A 122 12.59 5.53 -6.45
C LYS A 122 13.19 6.32 -5.28
N ARG A 123 12.33 6.99 -4.50
CA ARG A 123 12.70 7.77 -3.32
C ARG A 123 12.54 7.00 -2.01
N ILE A 124 11.99 5.78 -2.08
CA ILE A 124 11.89 4.81 -0.99
C ILE A 124 12.19 3.41 -1.51
#